data_AF-A0A816G9W4-F1
#
_entry.id   AF-A0A816G9W4-F1
#
_cell.length_a   1.000
_cell.length_b   1.000
_cell.length_c   1.000
_cell.angle_alpha   90.00
_cell.angle_beta   90.00
_cell.angle_gamma   90.00
#
_symmetry.space_group_name_H-M   'P 1'
#
loop_
_entity.id
_entity.type
_entity.pdbx_description
1 polymer ?
#
loop_
_entity_poly.entity_id
_entity_poly.type
_entity_poly.pdbx_seq_one_letter_code
_entity_poly.pdbx_strand_id
1 'polypeptide(L)'
;MQSFVIAQCSIIFTGQTTYSTGSNPGSLHAVDVNGDGKPDIIVANTDSNNVGVLLNTGNGAFSAQATYSTDFSPKSLDAVDVDGDGKPDIIVVNYGSNNAGVLLNTGNGTFSPQTTYSTSNAPNSVVAVDVNGDGKPDIIVVNSDSNDVGVLFNIGNGTFAAQTTYSTATLPVEVATADVNGDNKTDIIVVNFGSDNVGVLLNTGNGTFSAQTTYSTGSWPTSVVAADVNGDGKHDIIVANYDTN
;
A
#
# COMPACT_ATOMS: atom_id res chain seq x y z
N MET A 1 31.72 39.11 -7.72
CA MET A 1 31.77 37.64 -7.62
C MET A 1 30.73 37.26 -6.58
N GLN A 2 29.60 36.69 -7.00
CA GLN A 2 28.53 36.30 -6.08
C GLN A 2 28.93 35.00 -5.38
N SER A 3 29.00 35.03 -4.05
CA SER A 3 29.15 33.83 -3.23
C SER A 3 27.77 33.25 -2.98
N PHE A 4 27.55 32.00 -3.41
CA PHE A 4 26.36 31.23 -3.01
C PHE A 4 26.67 30.46 -1.72
N VAL A 5 25.77 30.55 -0.76
CA VAL A 5 25.77 29.73 0.46
C VAL A 5 25.02 28.44 0.12
N ILE A 6 25.71 27.31 0.13
CA ILE A 6 25.07 25.99 0.15
C ILE A 6 24.60 25.79 1.60
N ALA A 7 23.31 25.94 1.86
CA ALA A 7 22.71 25.49 3.11
C ALA A 7 22.71 23.96 3.09
N GLN A 8 23.68 23.33 3.74
CA GLN A 8 23.56 21.92 4.07
C GLN A 8 22.44 21.78 5.09
N CYS A 9 21.29 21.25 4.66
CA CYS A 9 20.22 20.87 5.57
C CYS A 9 20.67 19.60 6.31
N SER A 10 21.39 19.76 7.41
CA SER A 10 21.62 18.67 8.35
C SER A 10 20.36 18.52 9.21
N ILE A 11 19.50 17.56 8.87
CA ILE A 11 18.39 17.16 9.75
C ILE A 11 19.02 16.37 10.90
N ILE A 12 18.91 16.90 12.11
CA ILE A 12 19.32 16.21 13.33
C ILE A 12 18.06 15.54 13.89
N PHE A 13 18.06 14.21 13.97
CA PHE A 13 17.01 13.47 14.68
C PHE A 13 17.19 13.67 16.18
N THR A 14 16.37 14.52 16.80
CA THR A 14 16.46 14.85 18.22
C THR A 14 15.34 14.18 19.01
N GLY A 15 15.66 13.08 19.69
CA GLY A 15 14.76 12.38 20.61
C GLY A 15 13.75 11.45 19.94
N GLN A 16 13.35 10.41 20.67
CA GLN A 16 12.32 9.46 20.26
C GLN A 16 11.16 9.56 21.25
N THR A 17 9.96 9.74 20.73
CA THR A 17 8.71 9.57 21.49
C THR A 17 8.03 8.30 21.01
N THR A 18 7.64 7.44 21.95
CA THR A 18 6.94 6.19 21.64
C THR A 18 5.45 6.36 21.88
N TYR A 19 4.65 6.00 20.87
CA TYR A 19 3.19 5.94 20.96
C TYR A 19 2.75 4.48 20.96
N SER A 20 1.96 4.08 21.95
CA SER A 20 1.39 2.74 21.99
C SER A 20 0.26 2.62 20.97
N THR A 21 0.29 1.52 20.22
CA THR A 21 -0.78 1.10 19.31
C THR A 21 -1.42 -0.18 19.84
N GLY A 22 -2.20 -0.89 19.00
CA GLY A 22 -2.60 -2.25 19.29
C GLY A 22 -1.42 -3.25 19.23
N SER A 23 -1.73 -4.50 19.51
CA SER A 23 -0.79 -5.63 19.51
C SER A 23 -0.38 -6.04 18.10
N ASN A 24 0.92 -6.33 17.92
CA ASN A 24 1.53 -6.81 16.69
C ASN A 24 1.22 -5.93 15.46
N PRO A 25 1.67 -4.66 15.43
CA PRO A 25 1.45 -3.78 14.29
C PRO A 25 2.16 -4.33 13.05
N GLY A 26 1.41 -4.58 11.97
CA GLY A 26 1.90 -5.21 10.74
C GLY A 26 2.26 -4.21 9.63
N SER A 27 1.57 -3.07 9.59
CA SER A 27 1.77 -2.02 8.59
C SER A 27 1.36 -0.66 9.16
N LEU A 28 1.95 0.41 8.63
CA LEU A 28 1.59 1.79 8.93
C LEU A 28 1.60 2.63 7.65
N HIS A 29 0.80 3.69 7.63
CA HIS A 29 0.77 4.68 6.55
C HIS A 29 0.63 6.09 7.15
N ALA A 30 1.33 7.06 6.58
CA ALA A 30 1.24 8.46 6.99
C ALA A 30 0.40 9.26 5.98
N VAL A 31 -0.73 9.81 6.43
CA VAL A 31 -1.72 10.48 5.57
C VAL A 31 -2.56 11.45 6.40
N ASP A 32 -2.92 12.61 5.84
CA ASP A 32 -3.83 13.55 6.52
C ASP A 32 -5.28 13.03 6.39
N VAL A 33 -5.81 12.41 7.44
CA VAL A 33 -7.17 11.84 7.42
C VAL A 33 -8.22 12.79 7.98
N ASN A 34 -7.80 13.92 8.55
CA ASN A 34 -8.70 14.89 9.18
C ASN A 34 -8.80 16.22 8.42
N GLY A 35 -7.94 16.44 7.43
CA GLY A 35 -7.93 17.61 6.54
C GLY A 35 -7.27 18.86 7.14
N ASP A 36 -6.43 18.71 8.16
CA ASP A 36 -5.75 19.85 8.81
C ASP A 36 -4.38 20.19 8.22
N GLY A 37 -3.98 19.50 7.16
CA GLY A 37 -2.71 19.66 6.45
C GLY A 37 -1.52 19.00 7.14
N LYS A 38 -1.74 18.19 8.18
CA LYS A 38 -0.68 17.43 8.86
C LYS A 38 -0.87 15.93 8.63
N PRO A 39 0.16 15.21 8.17
CA PRO A 39 0.07 13.75 8.07
C PRO A 39 -0.18 13.13 9.44
N ASP A 40 -1.27 12.38 9.54
CA ASP A 40 -1.63 11.49 10.64
C ASP A 40 -0.98 10.12 10.44
N ILE A 41 -1.09 9.22 11.41
CA ILE A 41 -0.62 7.83 11.28
C ILE A 41 -1.81 6.88 11.39
N ILE A 42 -1.92 5.97 10.43
CA ILE A 42 -2.81 4.80 10.49
C ILE A 42 -1.98 3.53 10.63
N VAL A 43 -2.45 2.57 11.42
CA VAL A 43 -1.71 1.34 11.78
C VAL A 43 -2.63 0.13 11.74
N ALA A 44 -2.25 -0.91 11.01
CA ALA A 44 -2.90 -2.22 11.06
C ALA A 44 -2.36 -3.01 12.25
N ASN A 45 -3.20 -3.27 13.26
CA ASN A 45 -2.81 -4.01 14.46
C ASN A 45 -3.26 -5.47 14.32
N THR A 46 -2.37 -6.32 13.82
CA THR A 46 -2.67 -7.69 13.37
C THR A 46 -3.33 -8.54 14.46
N ASP A 47 -2.80 -8.54 15.67
CA ASP A 47 -3.35 -9.39 16.75
C ASP A 47 -4.55 -8.76 17.45
N SER A 48 -4.77 -7.44 17.24
CA SER A 48 -5.91 -6.72 17.82
C SER A 48 -7.13 -6.67 16.90
N ASN A 49 -7.01 -7.13 15.65
CA ASN A 49 -8.06 -7.10 14.63
C ASN A 49 -8.69 -5.70 14.49
N ASN A 50 -7.83 -4.67 14.41
CA ASN A 50 -8.27 -3.30 14.18
C ASN A 50 -7.23 -2.49 13.41
N VAL A 51 -7.71 -1.41 12.79
CA VAL A 51 -6.86 -0.30 12.38
C VAL A 51 -6.92 0.76 13.47
N GLY A 52 -5.78 1.30 13.85
CA GLY A 52 -5.71 2.43 14.75
C GLY A 52 -5.24 3.70 14.05
N VAL A 53 -5.85 4.82 14.41
CA VAL A 53 -5.64 6.15 13.84
C VAL A 53 -5.10 7.06 14.93
N LEU A 54 -3.96 7.68 14.68
CA LEU A 54 -3.29 8.62 15.58
C LEU A 54 -3.21 9.97 14.87
N LEU A 55 -3.97 10.95 15.36
CA LEU A 55 -4.03 12.27 14.73
C LEU A 55 -2.83 13.11 15.15
N ASN A 56 -2.21 13.78 14.19
CA ASN A 56 -1.06 14.64 14.38
C ASN A 56 -1.51 15.97 14.98
N THR A 57 -1.21 16.15 16.27
CA THR A 57 -1.55 17.36 17.01
C THR A 57 -0.63 18.55 16.67
N GLY A 58 0.37 18.33 15.82
CA GLY A 58 1.45 19.27 15.51
C GLY A 58 2.65 19.09 16.45
N ASN A 59 3.76 19.75 16.09
CA ASN A 59 5.01 19.74 16.88
C ASN A 59 5.59 18.32 17.14
N GLY A 60 5.35 17.37 16.23
CA GLY A 60 5.85 16.00 16.34
C GLY A 60 5.11 15.12 17.35
N ALA A 61 3.91 15.52 17.78
CA ALA A 61 3.10 14.76 18.73
C ALA A 61 1.78 14.25 18.15
N PHE A 62 1.37 13.06 18.58
CA PHE A 62 0.12 12.41 18.16
C PHE A 62 -0.89 12.27 19.30
N SER A 63 -2.17 12.26 18.95
CA SER A 63 -3.27 11.99 19.88
C SER A 63 -3.21 10.54 20.39
N ALA A 64 -4.02 10.24 21.41
CA ALA A 64 -4.34 8.85 21.71
C ALA A 64 -4.97 8.17 20.48
N GLN A 65 -4.69 6.88 20.31
CA GLN A 65 -5.17 6.10 19.19
C GLN A 65 -6.70 5.93 19.26
N ALA A 66 -7.39 6.30 18.19
CA ALA A 66 -8.75 5.84 17.91
C ALA A 66 -8.68 4.51 17.17
N THR A 67 -9.52 3.54 17.49
CA THR A 67 -9.48 2.20 16.89
C THR A 67 -10.76 1.89 16.14
N TYR A 68 -10.62 1.30 14.95
CA TYR A 68 -11.70 0.86 14.09
C TYR A 68 -11.56 -0.64 13.87
N SER A 69 -12.55 -1.41 14.30
CA SER A 69 -12.53 -2.86 14.16
C SER A 69 -12.40 -3.26 12.69
N THR A 70 -11.56 -4.25 12.45
CA THR A 70 -11.47 -4.93 11.18
C THR A 70 -11.93 -6.39 11.32
N ASP A 71 -11.83 -7.11 10.23
CA ASP A 71 -11.82 -8.56 10.19
C ASP A 71 -10.50 -9.15 10.75
N PHE A 72 -10.29 -10.47 10.62
CA PHE A 72 -9.20 -11.16 11.30
C PHE A 72 -7.83 -10.93 10.66
N SER A 73 -6.84 -10.62 11.52
CA SER A 73 -5.43 -10.44 11.18
C SER A 73 -5.19 -9.43 10.05
N PRO A 74 -5.53 -8.14 10.25
CA PRO A 74 -5.18 -7.09 9.29
C PRO A 74 -3.66 -7.04 9.13
N LYS A 75 -3.18 -7.09 7.88
CA LYS A 75 -1.76 -7.34 7.57
C LYS A 75 -1.08 -6.13 6.94
N SER A 76 -1.70 -5.57 5.90
CA SER A 76 -1.24 -4.37 5.21
C SER A 76 -2.40 -3.40 5.02
N LEU A 77 -2.10 -2.11 4.89
CA LEU A 77 -3.07 -1.05 4.64
C LEU A 77 -2.53 -0.01 3.65
N ASP A 78 -3.46 0.68 3.01
CA ASP A 78 -3.21 1.84 2.16
C ASP A 78 -4.28 2.91 2.43
N ALA A 79 -4.03 4.15 2.02
CA ALA A 79 -4.97 5.25 2.20
C ALA A 79 -5.11 6.13 0.95
N VAL A 80 -6.32 6.14 0.38
CA VAL A 80 -6.66 6.94 -0.81
C VAL A 80 -8.16 7.23 -0.83
N ASP A 81 -8.57 8.31 -1.48
CA ASP A 81 -9.98 8.63 -1.71
C ASP A 81 -10.58 7.64 -2.73
N VAL A 82 -11.40 6.69 -2.27
CA VAL A 82 -12.04 5.68 -3.13
C VAL A 82 -13.50 5.99 -3.45
N ASP A 83 -14.12 6.93 -2.74
CA ASP A 83 -15.50 7.33 -2.99
C ASP A 83 -15.66 8.66 -3.74
N GLY A 84 -14.56 9.39 -3.93
CA GLY A 84 -14.47 10.63 -4.68
C GLY A 84 -14.90 11.87 -3.89
N ASP A 85 -14.92 11.79 -2.55
CA ASP A 85 -15.35 12.90 -1.68
C ASP A 85 -14.21 13.85 -1.27
N GLY A 86 -12.98 13.55 -1.68
CA GLY A 86 -11.78 14.33 -1.40
C GLY A 86 -11.09 13.99 -0.09
N LYS A 87 -11.50 12.93 0.62
CA LYS A 87 -10.89 12.47 1.87
C LYS A 87 -10.24 11.11 1.68
N PRO A 88 -9.03 10.89 2.21
CA PRO A 88 -8.41 9.56 2.16
C PRO A 88 -9.22 8.56 3.00
N ASP A 89 -9.66 7.49 2.36
CA ASP A 89 -10.26 6.31 2.99
C ASP A 89 -9.18 5.30 3.34
N ILE A 90 -9.50 4.35 4.22
CA ILE A 90 -8.55 3.27 4.59
C ILE A 90 -8.93 1.99 3.86
N ILE A 91 -7.95 1.42 3.18
CA ILE A 91 -8.02 0.07 2.61
C ILE A 91 -7.12 -0.82 3.45
N VAL A 92 -7.60 -1.99 3.86
CA VAL A 92 -6.85 -2.93 4.69
C VAL A 92 -7.05 -4.35 4.19
N VAL A 93 -6.01 -5.16 4.10
CA VAL A 93 -6.16 -6.59 3.82
C VAL A 93 -6.15 -7.41 5.10
N ASN A 94 -7.16 -8.27 5.25
CA ASN A 94 -7.36 -9.12 6.41
C ASN A 94 -6.90 -10.52 6.07
N TYR A 95 -5.64 -10.82 6.41
CA TYR A 95 -4.97 -12.08 6.10
C TYR A 95 -5.77 -13.29 6.60
N GLY A 96 -6.32 -13.20 7.81
CA GLY A 96 -7.07 -14.29 8.45
C GLY A 96 -8.47 -14.51 7.90
N SER A 97 -9.05 -13.49 7.25
CA SER A 97 -10.41 -13.55 6.69
C SER A 97 -10.47 -13.69 5.16
N ASN A 98 -9.32 -13.62 4.46
CA ASN A 98 -9.24 -13.64 2.99
C ASN A 98 -10.14 -12.57 2.33
N ASN A 99 -10.03 -11.33 2.81
CA ASN A 99 -10.73 -10.19 2.23
C ASN A 99 -9.92 -8.89 2.31
N ALA A 100 -10.31 -7.94 1.46
CA ALA A 100 -9.96 -6.53 1.59
C ALA A 100 -11.12 -5.79 2.27
N GLY A 101 -10.79 -4.93 3.21
CA GLY A 101 -11.68 -4.03 3.92
C GLY A 101 -11.53 -2.60 3.45
N VAL A 102 -12.65 -1.89 3.34
CA VAL A 102 -12.71 -0.46 3.05
C VAL A 102 -13.42 0.22 4.20
N LEU A 103 -12.75 1.20 4.82
CA LEU A 103 -13.32 2.05 5.85
C LEU A 103 -13.39 3.47 5.28
N LEU A 104 -14.61 3.92 4.97
CA LEU A 104 -14.83 5.25 4.38
C LEU A 104 -14.68 6.35 5.42
N ASN A 105 -13.96 7.40 5.07
CA ASN A 105 -13.68 8.54 5.91
C ASN A 105 -14.89 9.47 5.98
N THR A 106 -15.47 9.58 7.16
CA THR A 106 -16.62 10.46 7.43
C THR A 106 -16.23 11.92 7.62
N GLY A 107 -14.93 12.24 7.66
CA GLY A 107 -14.36 13.54 7.93
C GLY A 107 -13.82 13.66 9.36
N ASN A 108 -12.88 14.60 9.58
CA ASN A 108 -12.23 14.84 10.87
C ASN A 108 -11.49 13.62 11.46
N GLY A 109 -11.00 12.71 10.61
CA GLY A 109 -10.25 11.53 11.04
C GLY A 109 -11.12 10.42 11.63
N THR A 110 -12.44 10.41 11.35
CA THR A 110 -13.35 9.33 11.75
C THR A 110 -13.82 8.48 10.58
N PHE A 111 -13.98 7.18 10.79
CA PHE A 111 -14.29 6.23 9.73
C PHE A 111 -15.58 5.45 9.99
N SER A 112 -16.27 5.11 8.89
CA SER A 112 -17.41 4.20 8.89
C SER A 112 -16.97 2.77 9.18
N PRO A 113 -17.89 1.89 9.61
CA PRO A 113 -17.60 0.46 9.71
C PRO A 113 -17.10 -0.13 8.39
N GLN A 114 -16.21 -1.12 8.49
CA GLN A 114 -15.61 -1.77 7.34
C GLN A 114 -16.66 -2.40 6.42
N THR A 115 -16.51 -2.16 5.12
CA THR A 115 -17.13 -2.95 4.05
C THR A 115 -16.09 -3.92 3.48
N THR A 116 -16.44 -5.20 3.33
CA THR A 116 -15.50 -6.25 2.92
C THR A 116 -15.72 -6.71 1.49
N TYR A 117 -14.63 -7.02 0.79
CA TYR A 117 -14.60 -7.61 -0.55
C TYR A 117 -13.72 -8.85 -0.52
N SER A 118 -14.25 -9.99 -0.97
CA SER A 118 -13.50 -11.25 -0.99
C SER A 118 -12.26 -11.15 -1.87
N THR A 119 -11.15 -11.69 -1.37
CA THR A 119 -9.91 -11.87 -2.12
C THR A 119 -9.60 -13.36 -2.26
N SER A 120 -8.49 -13.66 -2.92
CA SER A 120 -7.85 -14.97 -2.86
C SER A 120 -7.17 -15.18 -1.50
N ASN A 121 -6.56 -16.35 -1.29
CA ASN A 121 -6.12 -16.80 0.03
C ASN A 121 -4.86 -16.08 0.51
N ALA A 122 -4.84 -15.74 1.80
CA ALA A 122 -3.73 -15.09 2.48
C ALA A 122 -3.32 -13.75 1.83
N PRO A 123 -4.24 -12.76 1.77
CA PRO A 123 -3.90 -11.44 1.25
C PRO A 123 -2.86 -10.78 2.17
N ASN A 124 -1.72 -10.39 1.60
CA ASN A 124 -0.51 -10.02 2.35
C ASN A 124 -0.18 -8.54 2.22
N SER A 125 -0.19 -8.01 0.99
CA SER A 125 0.06 -6.60 0.70
C SER A 125 -1.05 -6.02 -0.18
N VAL A 126 -1.26 -4.70 -0.06
CA VAL A 126 -2.29 -3.95 -0.77
C VAL A 126 -1.76 -2.58 -1.20
N VAL A 127 -2.12 -2.17 -2.40
CA VAL A 127 -1.96 -0.80 -2.92
C VAL A 127 -3.21 -0.39 -3.66
N ALA A 128 -3.48 0.91 -3.72
CA ALA A 128 -4.62 1.47 -4.41
C ALA A 128 -4.21 2.51 -5.46
N VAL A 129 -4.56 2.26 -6.72
CA VAL A 129 -4.19 3.12 -7.85
C VAL A 129 -5.13 2.88 -9.02
N ASP A 130 -5.40 3.91 -9.82
CA ASP A 130 -6.18 3.76 -11.05
C ASP A 130 -5.34 3.00 -12.11
N VAL A 131 -5.72 1.74 -12.37
CA VAL A 131 -5.04 0.91 -13.38
C VAL A 131 -5.83 0.80 -14.68
N ASN A 132 -7.06 1.31 -14.71
CA ASN A 132 -7.95 1.19 -15.87
C ASN A 132 -8.16 2.52 -16.61
N GLY A 133 -7.74 3.64 -16.01
CA GLY A 133 -7.77 4.98 -16.57
C GLY A 133 -9.11 5.70 -16.43
N ASP A 134 -9.99 5.26 -15.51
CA ASP A 134 -11.31 5.87 -15.29
C ASP A 134 -11.32 6.96 -14.20
N GLY A 135 -10.16 7.23 -13.60
CA GLY A 135 -9.97 8.24 -12.56
C GLY A 135 -10.37 7.77 -11.16
N LYS A 136 -10.67 6.48 -10.96
CA LYS A 136 -10.96 5.91 -9.63
C LYS A 136 -9.85 4.95 -9.21
N PRO A 137 -9.30 5.08 -8.00
CA PRO A 137 -8.32 4.13 -7.50
C PRO A 137 -8.93 2.73 -7.39
N ASP A 138 -8.29 1.75 -8.03
CA ASP A 138 -8.59 0.33 -7.94
C ASP A 138 -7.75 -0.31 -6.83
N ILE A 139 -8.23 -1.38 -6.19
CA ILE A 139 -7.49 -2.10 -5.14
C ILE A 139 -6.71 -3.25 -5.77
N ILE A 140 -5.42 -3.33 -5.49
CA ILE A 140 -4.53 -4.40 -5.93
C ILE A 140 -4.04 -5.15 -4.69
N VAL A 141 -4.28 -6.46 -4.65
CA VAL A 141 -3.96 -7.32 -3.50
C VAL A 141 -3.08 -8.48 -3.93
N VAL A 142 -1.95 -8.66 -3.25
CA VAL A 142 -1.13 -9.87 -3.37
C VAL A 142 -1.63 -10.94 -2.41
N ASN A 143 -1.86 -12.16 -2.92
CA ASN A 143 -2.41 -13.28 -2.16
C ASN A 143 -1.37 -14.41 -2.10
N SER A 144 -0.69 -14.53 -0.96
CA SER A 144 0.54 -15.33 -0.84
C SER A 144 0.30 -16.83 -1.04
N ASP A 145 -0.80 -17.36 -0.51
CA ASP A 145 -1.09 -18.79 -0.57
C ASP A 145 -1.68 -19.20 -1.92
N SER A 146 -2.39 -18.27 -2.59
CA SER A 146 -2.93 -18.51 -3.93
C SER A 146 -1.90 -18.29 -5.05
N ASN A 147 -0.75 -17.66 -4.77
CA ASN A 147 0.26 -17.27 -5.76
C ASN A 147 -0.32 -16.39 -6.87
N ASP A 148 -1.14 -15.42 -6.51
CA ASP A 148 -1.70 -14.46 -7.45
C ASP A 148 -1.65 -13.03 -6.89
N VAL A 149 -1.80 -12.09 -7.83
CA VAL A 149 -2.26 -10.74 -7.54
C VAL A 149 -3.69 -10.63 -8.03
N GLY A 150 -4.56 -9.97 -7.29
CA GLY A 150 -5.90 -9.70 -7.76
C GLY A 150 -6.28 -8.23 -7.66
N VAL A 151 -7.06 -7.80 -8.64
CA VAL A 151 -7.50 -6.42 -8.84
C VAL A 151 -9.00 -6.35 -8.59
N LEU A 152 -9.40 -5.48 -7.68
CA LEU A 152 -10.80 -5.14 -7.44
C LEU A 152 -11.04 -3.75 -8.05
N PHE A 153 -11.80 -3.72 -9.14
CA PHE A 153 -12.08 -2.46 -9.84
C PHE A 153 -13.08 -1.60 -9.09
N ASN A 154 -12.79 -0.32 -8.94
CA ASN A 154 -13.67 0.64 -8.30
C ASN A 154 -14.82 1.02 -9.23
N ILE A 155 -16.04 0.63 -8.84
CA ILE A 155 -17.26 0.90 -9.60
C ILE A 155 -17.98 2.18 -9.14
N GLY A 156 -17.37 2.93 -8.23
CA GLY A 156 -17.81 4.23 -7.73
C GLY A 156 -18.34 4.19 -6.30
N ASN A 157 -18.33 5.36 -5.65
CA ASN A 157 -18.82 5.58 -4.27
C ASN A 157 -18.20 4.60 -3.25
N GLY A 158 -16.91 4.29 -3.38
CA GLY A 158 -16.20 3.39 -2.47
C GLY A 158 -16.62 1.92 -2.60
N THR A 159 -17.24 1.54 -3.73
CA THR A 159 -17.65 0.15 -4.00
C THR A 159 -16.82 -0.49 -5.09
N PHE A 160 -16.58 -1.80 -4.96
CA PHE A 160 -15.68 -2.54 -5.81
C PHE A 160 -16.33 -3.77 -6.45
N ALA A 161 -15.92 -4.07 -7.68
CA ALA A 161 -16.28 -5.29 -8.38
C ALA A 161 -15.60 -6.53 -7.75
N ALA A 162 -16.05 -7.71 -8.17
CA ALA A 162 -15.37 -8.96 -7.81
C ALA A 162 -13.92 -8.97 -8.31
N GLN A 163 -13.04 -9.61 -7.54
CA GLN A 163 -11.62 -9.69 -7.85
C GLN A 163 -11.36 -10.38 -9.19
N THR A 164 -10.52 -9.76 -10.02
CA THR A 164 -9.89 -10.38 -11.20
C THR A 164 -8.46 -10.76 -10.84
N THR A 165 -8.05 -12.01 -11.06
CA THR A 165 -6.75 -12.52 -10.62
C THR A 165 -5.78 -12.76 -11.76
N TYR A 166 -4.49 -12.59 -11.46
CA TYR A 166 -3.36 -12.82 -12.34
C TYR A 166 -2.32 -13.66 -11.61
N SER A 167 -1.93 -14.79 -12.20
CA SER A 167 -0.93 -15.67 -11.58
C SER A 167 0.42 -14.99 -11.44
N THR A 168 1.09 -15.29 -10.34
CA THR A 168 2.45 -14.85 -10.01
C THR A 168 3.34 -16.07 -9.76
N ALA A 169 4.62 -15.84 -9.44
CA ALA A 169 5.51 -16.87 -8.94
C ALA A 169 5.18 -17.23 -7.48
N THR A 170 6.01 -18.04 -6.84
CA THR A 170 5.67 -18.66 -5.55
C THR A 170 5.81 -17.68 -4.37
N LEU A 171 4.80 -17.71 -3.50
CA LEU A 171 4.70 -16.97 -2.25
C LEU A 171 4.96 -15.46 -2.47
N PRO A 172 4.09 -14.78 -3.23
CA PRO A 172 4.18 -13.34 -3.38
C PRO A 172 3.86 -12.65 -2.04
N VAL A 173 4.63 -11.63 -1.68
CA VAL A 173 4.56 -10.99 -0.35
C VAL A 173 4.34 -9.49 -0.39
N GLU A 174 4.82 -8.80 -1.43
CA GLU A 174 4.76 -7.34 -1.54
C GLU A 174 4.35 -6.93 -2.95
N VAL A 175 3.65 -5.80 -3.05
CA VAL A 175 3.28 -5.18 -4.33
C VAL A 175 3.67 -3.71 -4.34
N ALA A 176 4.20 -3.26 -5.48
CA ALA A 176 4.32 -1.87 -5.84
C ALA A 176 3.76 -1.66 -7.25
N THR A 177 3.54 -0.40 -7.60
CA THR A 177 3.03 -0.01 -8.91
C THR A 177 3.85 1.15 -9.47
N ALA A 178 4.08 1.12 -10.78
CA ALA A 178 4.73 2.18 -11.54
C ALA A 178 4.59 1.91 -13.04
N ASP A 179 4.74 2.93 -13.86
CA ASP A 179 5.00 2.75 -15.29
C ASP A 179 6.49 2.40 -15.48
N VAL A 180 6.78 1.11 -15.68
CA VAL A 180 8.17 0.60 -15.81
C VAL A 180 8.61 0.45 -17.26
N ASN A 181 7.68 0.53 -18.22
CA ASN A 181 7.97 0.39 -19.64
C ASN A 181 7.89 1.73 -20.41
N GLY A 182 7.41 2.80 -19.77
CA GLY A 182 7.28 4.15 -20.31
C GLY A 182 6.07 4.36 -21.22
N ASP A 183 5.02 3.55 -21.10
CA ASP A 183 3.81 3.63 -21.93
C ASP A 183 2.65 4.44 -21.30
N ASN A 184 2.91 5.06 -20.14
CA ASN A 184 1.97 5.82 -19.31
C ASN A 184 0.80 4.98 -18.77
N LYS A 185 1.01 3.68 -18.57
CA LYS A 185 0.08 2.83 -17.83
C LYS A 185 0.78 2.28 -16.59
N THR A 186 0.05 2.31 -15.49
CA THR A 186 0.53 1.78 -14.22
C THR A 186 0.64 0.26 -14.30
N ASP A 187 1.86 -0.27 -14.24
CA ASP A 187 2.17 -1.70 -14.18
C ASP A 187 2.16 -2.20 -12.73
N ILE A 188 2.04 -3.52 -12.56
CA ILE A 188 2.12 -4.18 -11.24
C ILE A 188 3.49 -4.86 -11.09
N ILE A 189 4.14 -4.59 -9.96
CA ILE A 189 5.43 -5.16 -9.57
C ILE A 189 5.21 -6.00 -8.31
N VAL A 190 5.56 -7.28 -8.36
CA VAL A 190 5.31 -8.24 -7.27
C VAL A 190 6.64 -8.84 -6.80
N VAL A 191 6.86 -8.81 -5.50
CA VAL A 191 7.97 -9.56 -4.86
C VAL A 191 7.52 -10.98 -4.56
N ASN A 192 8.23 -11.96 -5.12
CA ASN A 192 7.95 -13.38 -4.93
C ASN A 192 8.98 -14.00 -3.99
N PHE A 193 8.69 -13.97 -2.69
CA PHE A 193 9.58 -14.45 -1.64
C PHE A 193 10.02 -15.89 -1.87
N GLY A 194 9.08 -16.77 -2.26
CA GLY A 194 9.34 -18.19 -2.42
C GLY A 194 10.08 -18.57 -3.71
N SER A 195 10.25 -17.62 -4.64
CA SER A 195 10.93 -17.85 -5.92
C SER A 195 12.18 -16.98 -6.13
N ASP A 196 12.62 -16.25 -5.09
CA ASP A 196 13.80 -15.39 -5.12
C ASP A 196 13.84 -14.46 -6.35
N ASN A 197 12.70 -13.85 -6.67
CA ASN A 197 12.58 -12.95 -7.80
C ASN A 197 11.56 -11.84 -7.56
N VAL A 198 11.66 -10.81 -8.39
CA VAL A 198 10.61 -9.81 -8.61
C VAL A 198 9.96 -10.10 -9.96
N GLY A 199 8.64 -9.95 -10.05
CA GLY A 199 7.92 -10.11 -11.30
C GLY A 199 7.10 -8.90 -11.66
N VAL A 200 7.02 -8.60 -12.95
CA VAL A 200 6.31 -7.47 -13.51
C VAL A 200 5.16 -7.98 -14.37
N LEU A 201 3.97 -7.47 -14.12
CA LEU A 201 2.79 -7.65 -14.96
C LEU A 201 2.51 -6.33 -15.66
N LEU A 202 2.73 -6.28 -16.98
CA LEU A 202 2.56 -5.05 -17.74
C LEU A 202 1.08 -4.79 -17.99
N ASN A 203 0.66 -3.56 -17.77
CA ASN A 203 -0.70 -3.12 -18.05
C ASN A 203 -0.90 -2.99 -19.56
N THR A 204 -1.78 -3.80 -20.11
CA THR A 204 -2.11 -3.80 -21.54
C THR A 204 -3.22 -2.81 -21.89
N GLY A 205 -3.81 -2.14 -20.88
CA GLY A 205 -4.88 -1.16 -20.99
C GLY A 205 -6.19 -1.66 -20.37
N ASN A 206 -7.06 -0.72 -19.98
CA ASN A 206 -8.37 -0.98 -19.37
C ASN A 206 -8.30 -1.94 -18.16
N GLY A 207 -7.23 -1.87 -17.36
CA GLY A 207 -7.06 -2.71 -16.18
C GLY A 207 -6.68 -4.16 -16.46
N THR A 208 -6.29 -4.50 -17.69
CA THR A 208 -5.88 -5.88 -18.03
C THR A 208 -4.37 -6.00 -18.09
N PHE A 209 -3.82 -7.07 -17.51
CA PHE A 209 -2.37 -7.25 -17.37
C PHE A 209 -1.83 -8.45 -18.16
N SER A 210 -0.60 -8.34 -18.63
CA SER A 210 0.14 -9.44 -19.25
C SER A 210 0.46 -10.54 -18.24
N ALA A 211 0.86 -11.72 -18.75
CA ALA A 211 1.53 -12.70 -17.91
C ALA A 211 2.78 -12.09 -17.26
N GLN A 212 3.08 -12.53 -16.03
CA GLN A 212 4.22 -12.04 -15.26
C GLN A 212 5.54 -12.37 -15.98
N THR A 213 6.41 -11.36 -16.10
CA THR A 213 7.82 -11.54 -16.47
C THR A 213 8.67 -11.41 -15.20
N THR A 214 9.54 -12.37 -14.93
CA THR A 214 10.32 -12.42 -13.69
C THR A 214 11.79 -12.07 -13.89
N TYR A 215 12.38 -11.49 -12.84
CA TYR A 215 13.77 -11.07 -12.77
C TYR A 215 14.34 -11.55 -11.43
N SER A 216 15.41 -12.35 -11.48
CA SER A 216 16.06 -12.88 -10.28
C SER A 216 16.53 -11.75 -9.36
N THR A 217 16.38 -11.96 -8.06
CA THR A 217 16.86 -11.04 -7.01
C THR A 217 17.91 -11.78 -6.15
N GLY A 218 18.22 -11.22 -4.98
CA GLY A 218 18.81 -11.99 -3.90
C GLY A 218 17.80 -12.96 -3.26
N SER A 219 18.27 -13.72 -2.27
CA SER A 219 17.42 -14.66 -1.55
C SER A 219 16.45 -13.95 -0.60
N TRP A 220 15.21 -14.45 -0.58
CA TRP A 220 14.15 -13.95 0.28
C TRP A 220 13.91 -12.44 0.11
N PRO A 221 13.51 -12.01 -1.09
CA PRO A 221 13.10 -10.63 -1.31
C PRO A 221 11.83 -10.35 -0.49
N THR A 222 11.77 -9.18 0.14
CA THR A 222 10.69 -8.82 1.08
C THR A 222 10.01 -7.51 0.75
N SER A 223 10.69 -6.58 0.09
CA SER A 223 10.14 -5.26 -0.21
C SER A 223 10.59 -4.77 -1.56
N VAL A 224 9.74 -3.98 -2.21
CA VAL A 224 10.01 -3.35 -3.50
C VAL A 224 9.52 -1.91 -3.51
N VAL A 225 10.29 -1.04 -4.15
CA VAL A 225 9.85 0.30 -4.53
C VAL A 225 10.25 0.57 -5.97
N ALA A 226 9.48 1.43 -6.63
CA ALA A 226 9.78 1.89 -7.98
C ALA A 226 10.00 3.41 -7.98
N ALA A 227 11.15 3.86 -8.47
CA ALA A 227 11.53 5.27 -8.50
C ALA A 227 12.59 5.52 -9.56
N ASP A 228 12.60 6.70 -10.18
CA ASP A 228 13.72 7.13 -11.00
C ASP A 228 14.90 7.55 -10.11
N VAL A 229 15.79 6.61 -9.81
CA VAL A 229 16.94 6.87 -8.91
C VAL A 229 18.15 7.40 -9.65
N ASN A 230 18.16 7.31 -10.98
CA ASN A 230 19.29 7.68 -11.82
C ASN A 230 19.06 8.99 -12.62
N GLY A 231 17.82 9.49 -12.68
CA GLY A 231 17.42 10.73 -13.33
C GLY A 231 17.18 10.62 -14.83
N ASP A 232 16.93 9.42 -15.38
CA ASP A 232 16.68 9.21 -16.81
C ASP A 232 15.20 9.28 -17.21
N GLY A 233 14.31 9.53 -16.25
CA GLY A 233 12.87 9.63 -16.45
C GLY A 233 12.15 8.28 -16.52
N LYS A 234 12.81 7.17 -16.18
CA LYS A 234 12.21 5.84 -16.08
C LYS A 234 12.24 5.34 -14.64
N HIS A 235 11.22 4.60 -14.23
CA HIS A 235 11.22 3.99 -12.92
C HIS A 235 12.20 2.82 -12.88
N ASP A 236 13.18 2.90 -11.97
CA ASP A 236 14.00 1.77 -11.56
C ASP A 236 13.24 0.94 -10.51
N ILE A 237 13.43 -0.38 -10.51
CA ILE A 237 12.87 -1.29 -9.49
C ILE A 237 13.96 -1.58 -8.46
N ILE A 238 13.73 -1.21 -7.20
CA ILE A 238 14.64 -1.43 -6.08
C ILE A 238 14.03 -2.50 -5.17
N VAL A 239 14.76 -3.58 -4.93
CA VAL A 239 14.30 -4.72 -4.11
C VAL A 239 15.20 -4.89 -2.90
N ALA A 240 14.60 -5.06 -1.72
CA ALA A 240 15.31 -5.45 -0.49
C ALA A 240 15.18 -6.95 -0.26
N ASN A 241 16.29 -7.59 0.13
CA ASN A 241 16.39 -9.02 0.41
C ASN A 241 16.84 -9.24 1.86
N TYR A 242 16.41 -10.34 2.49
CA TYR A 242 16.75 -10.60 3.90
C TYR A 242 18.23 -10.98 4.10
N ASP A 243 18.80 -11.79 3.19
CA ASP A 243 20.08 -12.46 3.44
C ASP A 243 21.22 -12.15 2.45
N THR A 244 20.96 -11.49 1.32
CA THR A 244 22.00 -11.17 0.33
C THR A 244 21.76 -9.84 -0.38
N ASN A 245 22.76 -8.94 -0.33
CA ASN A 245 22.90 -7.79 -1.24
C ASN A 245 23.76 -8.17 -2.45
#